data_AF-A0AAV8YQ31-F1
#
_entry.id   AF-A0AAV8YQ31-F1
#
_cell.length_a   1.000
_cell.length_b   1.000
_cell.length_c   1.000
_cell.angle_alpha   90.00
_cell.angle_beta   90.00
_cell.angle_gamma   90.00
#
_symmetry.space_group_name_H-M   'P 1'
#
loop_
_entity.id
_entity.type
_entity.pdbx_description
1 polymer ?
#
loop_
_entity_poly.entity_id
_entity_poly.type
_entity_poly.pdbx_seq_one_letter_code
_entity_poly.pdbx_strand_id
1 'polypeptide(L)'
;MKKVHEGYTQKVVLEMTRAEIKSKNSKNVYTPMGAFDCELNDGTMAEGSWRKDNINQNQTSMFNLKKIPRKSPSNAQAIREEFSEYFMTSGRIPWQNNRA
;
A
#
# COMPACT_ATOMS: atom_id res chain seq x y z
N MET A 1 1.95 38.74 -2.14
CA MET A 1 1.58 37.70 -3.12
C MET A 1 1.75 36.32 -2.50
N LYS A 2 0.71 35.74 -1.89
CA LYS A 2 0.65 34.33 -1.41
C LYS A 2 -0.83 33.92 -1.33
N LYS A 3 -1.47 33.61 -2.46
CA LYS A 3 -2.87 33.13 -2.51
C LYS A 3 -3.13 32.15 -3.67
N VAL A 4 -2.17 31.29 -4.01
CA VAL A 4 -2.31 30.39 -5.19
C VAL A 4 -2.15 28.90 -4.87
N HIS A 5 -1.53 28.52 -3.75
CA HIS A 5 -1.20 27.11 -3.49
C HIS A 5 -2.21 26.32 -2.67
N GLU A 6 -3.14 26.97 -1.97
CA GLU A 6 -4.07 26.31 -1.03
C GLU A 6 -5.31 25.71 -1.73
N GLY A 7 -5.57 26.10 -2.98
CA GLY A 7 -6.74 25.65 -3.74
C GLY A 7 -6.57 24.34 -4.51
N TYR A 8 -5.34 23.87 -4.73
CA TYR A 8 -5.08 22.68 -5.54
C TYR A 8 -5.17 21.38 -4.74
N THR A 9 -4.62 21.36 -3.52
CA THR A 9 -4.68 20.19 -2.63
C THR A 9 -6.11 19.91 -2.16
N GLN A 10 -6.89 20.96 -1.90
CA GLN A 10 -8.30 20.82 -1.54
C GLN A 10 -9.14 20.24 -2.68
N LYS A 11 -8.88 20.60 -3.94
CA LYS A 11 -9.65 20.10 -5.10
C LYS A 11 -9.46 18.61 -5.36
N VAL A 12 -8.25 18.07 -5.19
CA VAL A 12 -7.99 16.63 -5.43
C VAL A 12 -8.71 15.76 -4.39
N VAL A 13 -8.71 16.19 -3.11
CA VAL A 13 -9.44 15.50 -2.04
C VAL A 13 -10.97 15.66 -2.19
N LEU A 14 -11.44 16.81 -2.68
CA LEU A 14 -12.87 17.06 -2.95
C LEU A 14 -13.42 16.26 -4.14
N GLU A 15 -12.63 16.02 -5.17
CA GLU A 15 -13.05 15.22 -6.33
C GLU A 15 -13.11 13.72 -6.01
N MET A 16 -12.14 13.18 -5.25
CA MET A 16 -12.19 11.78 -4.79
C MET A 16 -13.34 11.51 -3.81
N THR A 17 -13.79 12.51 -3.05
CA THR A 17 -14.92 12.36 -2.10
C THR A 17 -16.30 12.50 -2.75
N ARG A 18 -16.38 12.93 -4.02
CA ARG A 18 -17.66 13.21 -4.69
C ARG A 18 -18.34 11.98 -5.30
N ALA A 19 -17.58 10.91 -5.55
CA ALA A 19 -18.10 9.71 -6.22
C ALA A 19 -18.89 8.75 -5.30
N GLU A 20 -18.68 8.78 -3.97
CA GLU A 20 -19.27 7.77 -3.06
C GLU A 20 -20.07 8.31 -1.87
N ILE A 21 -20.30 9.63 -1.77
CA ILE A 21 -20.89 10.21 -0.55
C ILE A 21 -22.12 11.08 -0.85
N LYS A 22 -23.28 10.44 -1.04
CA LYS A 22 -24.59 11.12 -1.17
C LYS A 22 -25.20 11.56 0.17
N SER A 23 -24.71 11.08 1.33
CA SER A 23 -25.28 11.38 2.66
C SER A 23 -24.29 12.17 3.53
N LYS A 24 -24.77 13.24 4.20
CA LYS A 24 -23.96 14.02 5.16
C LYS A 24 -23.44 13.16 6.32
N ASN A 25 -24.12 12.06 6.64
CA ASN A 25 -23.78 11.19 7.77
C ASN A 25 -22.79 10.07 7.39
N SER A 26 -22.62 9.75 6.11
CA SER A 26 -21.72 8.66 5.67
C SER A 26 -20.27 9.09 5.49
N LYS A 27 -19.98 10.41 5.51
CA LYS A 27 -18.62 10.96 5.35
C LYS A 27 -17.66 10.48 6.44
N ASN A 28 -18.13 10.45 7.68
CA ASN A 28 -17.31 10.02 8.82
C ASN A 28 -17.23 8.49 8.96
N VAL A 29 -17.97 7.72 8.16
CA VAL A 29 -17.99 6.25 8.23
C VAL A 29 -16.78 5.65 7.51
N TYR A 30 -16.47 6.14 6.31
CA TYR A 30 -15.38 5.60 5.49
C TYR A 30 -14.07 6.36 5.64
N THR A 31 -14.15 7.66 5.92
CA THR A 31 -12.97 8.52 6.05
C THR A 31 -13.07 9.34 7.33
N PRO A 32 -12.95 8.71 8.51
CA PRO A 32 -12.92 9.44 9.76
C PRO A 32 -11.77 10.46 9.76
N MET A 33 -11.96 11.58 10.45
CA MET A 33 -10.94 12.61 10.55
C MET A 33 -9.66 12.03 11.17
N GLY A 34 -8.52 12.24 10.51
CA GLY A 34 -7.24 11.65 10.91
C GLY A 34 -7.02 10.21 10.43
N ALA A 35 -7.89 9.66 9.57
CA ALA A 35 -7.68 8.35 8.96
C ALA A 35 -6.41 8.30 8.11
N PHE A 36 -6.18 9.35 7.30
CA PHE A 36 -5.04 9.47 6.39
C PHE A 36 -4.00 10.44 6.91
N ASP A 37 -2.81 10.38 6.31
CA ASP A 37 -1.75 11.34 6.61
C ASP A 37 -2.15 12.74 6.15
N CYS A 38 -1.82 13.76 6.93
CA CYS A 38 -2.05 15.15 6.58
C CYS A 38 -0.81 16.01 6.84
N GLU A 39 -0.58 16.99 5.98
CA GLU A 39 0.45 18.00 6.18
C GLU A 39 -0.06 19.03 7.20
N LEU A 40 0.74 19.29 8.22
CA LEU A 40 0.49 20.31 9.24
C LEU A 40 1.01 21.67 8.76
N ASN A 41 0.49 22.74 9.37
CA ASN A 41 0.81 24.11 8.98
C ASN A 41 2.30 24.50 9.16
N ASP A 42 3.03 23.71 9.96
CA ASP A 42 4.47 23.86 10.18
C ASP A 42 5.32 23.09 9.14
N GLY A 43 4.69 22.48 8.14
CA GLY A 43 5.33 21.67 7.11
C GLY A 43 5.71 20.26 7.58
N THR A 44 5.30 19.87 8.79
CA THR A 44 5.48 18.50 9.28
C THR A 44 4.34 17.61 8.83
N MET A 45 4.59 16.30 8.74
CA MET A 45 3.57 15.33 8.34
C MET A 45 2.96 14.69 9.59
N ALA A 46 1.66 14.84 9.78
CA ALA A 46 0.91 14.08 10.76
C ALA A 46 0.47 12.73 10.15
N GLU A 47 0.92 11.64 10.77
CA GLU A 47 0.56 10.29 10.36
C GLU A 47 -0.90 9.97 10.70
N GLY A 48 -1.63 9.43 9.71
CA GLY A 48 -3.00 8.99 9.89
C GLY A 48 -3.12 7.71 10.72
N SER A 49 -4.32 7.47 11.26
CA SER A 49 -4.62 6.30 12.08
C SER A 49 -4.51 4.98 11.32
N TRP A 50 -4.63 4.98 9.98
CA TRP A 50 -4.47 3.78 9.15
C TRP A 50 -3.10 3.10 9.32
N ARG A 51 -2.06 3.84 9.72
CA ARG A 51 -0.73 3.30 10.05
C ARG A 51 -0.67 2.66 11.43
N LYS A 52 -1.59 3.05 12.31
CA LYS A 52 -1.66 2.68 13.73
C LYS A 52 -2.67 1.57 14.02
N ASP A 53 -3.46 1.16 13.02
CA ASP A 53 -4.43 0.06 13.14
C ASP A 53 -3.78 -1.27 13.61
N ASN A 54 -2.48 -1.47 13.31
CA ASN A 54 -1.71 -2.64 13.75
C ASN A 54 -1.07 -2.49 15.14
N ILE A 55 -1.09 -1.30 15.75
CA ILE A 55 -0.29 -0.99 16.96
C ILE A 55 -1.10 -1.09 18.24
N ASN A 56 -2.40 -0.75 18.21
CA ASN A 56 -3.14 -0.47 19.45
C ASN A 56 -4.36 -1.34 19.76
N GLN A 57 -4.74 -2.33 18.95
CA GLN A 57 -5.91 -3.15 19.27
C GLN A 57 -5.69 -4.59 18.84
N ASN A 58 -6.29 -5.53 19.58
CA ASN A 58 -6.36 -6.98 19.42
C ASN A 58 -6.73 -7.47 18.00
N GLN A 59 -6.06 -7.01 16.94
CA GLN A 59 -6.23 -7.49 15.59
C GLN A 59 -5.51 -8.83 15.48
N THR A 60 -6.29 -9.90 15.53
CA THR A 60 -5.82 -11.28 15.32
C THR A 60 -5.59 -11.59 13.83
N SER A 61 -5.95 -10.68 12.92
CA SER A 61 -5.84 -10.88 11.47
C SER A 61 -4.50 -10.43 10.89
N MET A 62 -3.86 -9.40 11.46
CA MET A 62 -2.59 -8.85 10.99
C MET A 62 -1.58 -8.76 12.14
N PHE A 63 -0.98 -9.90 12.48
CA PHE A 63 0.12 -9.92 13.44
C PHE A 63 1.33 -9.22 12.85
N ASN A 64 2.03 -8.43 13.67
CA ASN A 64 3.40 -8.01 13.37
C ASN A 64 4.26 -9.25 13.13
N LEU A 65 4.48 -9.59 11.85
CA LEU A 65 5.30 -10.73 11.46
C LEU A 65 6.70 -10.45 11.97
N LYS A 66 7.14 -11.26 12.95
CA LYS A 66 8.52 -11.21 13.42
C LYS A 66 9.42 -11.45 12.20
N LYS A 67 10.31 -10.50 11.92
CA LYS A 67 11.34 -10.63 10.88
C LYS A 67 12.37 -11.67 11.34
N ILE A 68 12.02 -12.95 11.17
CA ILE A 68 12.88 -14.08 11.48
C ILE A 68 13.51 -14.52 10.15
N PRO A 69 14.85 -14.48 10.01
CA PRO A 69 15.50 -15.06 8.84
C PRO A 69 15.26 -16.56 8.87
N ARG A 70 14.40 -17.06 7.98
CA ARG A 70 14.21 -18.50 7.78
C ARG A 70 14.89 -18.88 6.48
N LYS A 71 15.82 -19.84 6.54
CA LYS A 71 16.27 -20.52 5.33
C LYS A 71 15.09 -21.28 4.74
N SER A 72 14.89 -21.20 3.42
CA SER A 72 13.90 -22.07 2.78
C SER A 72 14.28 -23.52 3.00
N PRO A 73 13.30 -24.43 3.15
CA PRO A 73 13.59 -25.85 3.23
C PRO A 73 14.28 -26.31 1.94
N SER A 74 15.16 -27.31 2.03
CA SER A 74 15.98 -27.78 0.91
C SER A 74 15.15 -28.24 -0.28
N ASN A 75 13.98 -28.86 -0.04
CA ASN A 75 13.05 -29.25 -1.09
C ASN A 75 12.53 -28.06 -1.89
N ALA A 76 12.17 -26.96 -1.24
CA ALA A 76 11.70 -25.75 -1.91
C ALA A 76 12.82 -25.09 -2.72
N GLN A 77 14.07 -25.22 -2.29
CA GLN A 77 15.22 -24.77 -3.08
C GLN A 77 15.40 -25.64 -4.33
N ALA A 78 15.39 -26.96 -4.17
CA ALA A 78 15.54 -27.91 -5.28
C ALA A 78 14.44 -27.72 -6.34
N ILE A 79 13.17 -27.57 -5.91
CA ILE A 79 12.05 -27.30 -6.83
C ILE A 79 12.27 -26.00 -7.60
N ARG A 80 12.71 -24.92 -6.95
CA ARG A 80 12.97 -23.64 -7.63
C ARG A 80 14.10 -23.76 -8.66
N GLU A 81 15.11 -24.55 -8.36
CA GLU A 81 16.26 -24.79 -9.25
C GLU A 81 15.87 -25.64 -10.46
N GLU A 82 15.07 -26.69 -10.26
CA GLU A 82 14.50 -27.49 -11.35
C GLU A 82 13.65 -26.63 -12.30
N PHE A 83 12.76 -25.80 -11.75
CA PHE A 83 11.94 -24.91 -12.56
C PHE A 83 12.76 -23.83 -13.26
N SER A 84 13.78 -23.26 -12.60
CA SER A 84 14.62 -22.25 -13.23
C SER A 84 15.37 -22.83 -14.43
N GLU A 85 15.91 -24.04 -14.29
CA GLU A 85 16.56 -24.76 -15.39
C GLU A 85 15.57 -25.06 -16.53
N TYR A 86 14.37 -25.54 -16.19
CA TYR A 86 13.32 -25.80 -17.19
C TYR A 86 12.96 -24.55 -18.00
N PHE A 87 12.71 -23.42 -17.35
CA PHE A 87 12.34 -22.18 -18.05
C PHE A 87 13.47 -21.58 -18.89
N MET A 88 14.72 -21.94 -18.62
CA MET A 88 15.87 -21.50 -19.41
C MET A 88 16.18 -22.44 -20.58
N THR A 89 15.70 -23.69 -20.52
CA THR A 89 15.95 -24.74 -21.50
C THR A 89 14.67 -25.10 -22.26
N SER A 90 14.04 -26.23 -21.92
CA SER A 90 12.90 -26.83 -22.63
C SER A 90 11.63 -25.99 -22.57
N GLY A 91 11.45 -25.23 -21.50
CA GLY A 91 10.30 -24.34 -21.29
C GLY A 91 10.50 -22.92 -21.84
N ARG A 92 11.61 -22.66 -22.55
CA ARG A 92 11.93 -21.31 -23.04
C ARG A 92 11.01 -20.88 -24.18
N ILE A 93 10.47 -19.66 -24.08
CA ILE A 93 9.56 -19.11 -25.10
C ILE A 93 10.31 -18.11 -26.01
N PRO A 94 10.00 -18.01 -27.33
CA PRO A 94 10.78 -17.19 -28.26
C PRO A 94 10.95 -15.71 -27.89
N TRP A 95 9.98 -15.12 -27.20
CA TRP A 95 10.01 -13.71 -26.81
C TRP A 95 10.62 -13.47 -25.41
N GLN A 96 10.99 -14.52 -24.66
CA GLN A 96 11.38 -14.43 -23.26
C GLN A 96 12.58 -13.50 -23.00
N ASN A 97 13.54 -13.46 -23.93
CA ASN A 97 14.74 -12.62 -23.82
C ASN A 97 14.71 -11.39 -24.74
N ASN A 98 13.64 -11.19 -25.50
CA ASN A 98 13.46 -10.03 -26.37
C ASN A 98 12.52 -9.02 -25.72
N ARG A 99 12.93 -8.48 -24.57
CA ARG A 99 12.27 -7.31 -23.98
C ARG A 99 13.04 -6.07 -24.43
N ALA A 100 12.33 -5.18 -25.12
CA ALA A 100 12.80 -3.87 -25.56
C ALA A 100 13.07 -2.94 -24.36
#